data_AF-A0A453KD12-F1
#
_entry.id   AF-A0A453KD12-F1
#
_cell.length_a   1.000
_cell.length_b   1.000
_cell.length_c   1.000
_cell.angle_alpha   90.00
_cell.angle_beta   90.00
_cell.angle_gamma   90.00
#
_symmetry.space_group_name_H-M   'P 1'
#
loop_
_entity.id
_entity.type
_entity.pdbx_description
1 polymer ?
#
loop_
_entity_poly.entity_id
_entity_poly.type
_entity_poly.pdbx_seq_one_letter_code
_entity_poly.pdbx_strand_id
1 'polypeptide(L)'
;RLRRQGVKGPKPTLLDGNTKEMKRIRHELKPMKKQDSNNYISTLFPHILVWKETYGSVFLYSSGGREILHVSQPDMVKDIDHWTPSELGKPNYLKKTRKALLGGGLLTVNGDEWAYQRKTMAPEFFMDKIKGMIQLIEDATAPLLEAWENILDSAGGSTEIVVDDYLRNMSADVIARACFGSSFAKGEEIFCMLRKLQKAISQQDAFVGLSALWKHLPTKSNREIRNLVEKVRLLILELAKANVNENGAENAATHNGLLRAIVNGAHGAGHGGTAEDFIVGNCKTIYFAGHETTAVTAIWCLMLLAKHPEWQERARIEALEVCHGRSTLDVDALHRLKIVSAFCPSSYN
;
A
#
# COMPACT_ATOMS: atom_id res chain seq x y z
N ARG A 1 -3.28 -16.61 28.11
CA ARG A 1 -2.13 -17.56 28.02
C ARG A 1 -0.79 -16.83 28.13
N LEU A 2 -0.50 -15.86 27.25
CA LEU A 2 0.75 -15.08 27.26
C LEU A 2 1.03 -14.33 28.57
N ARG A 3 0.02 -13.73 29.23
CA ARG A 3 0.19 -13.14 30.58
C ARG A 3 0.66 -14.13 31.65
N ARG A 4 0.26 -15.41 31.54
CA ARG A 4 0.74 -16.48 32.45
C ARG A 4 2.18 -16.91 32.14
N GLN A 5 2.66 -16.63 30.92
CA GLN A 5 4.04 -16.83 30.49
C GLN A 5 4.94 -15.62 30.79
N GLY A 6 4.45 -14.65 31.57
CA GLY A 6 5.24 -13.49 32.01
C GLY A 6 5.15 -12.25 31.12
N VAL A 7 4.45 -12.30 29.98
CA VAL A 7 4.28 -11.11 29.13
C VAL A 7 3.35 -10.11 29.82
N LYS A 8 3.93 -8.97 30.23
CA LYS A 8 3.23 -7.88 30.92
C LYS A 8 2.61 -6.90 29.91
N GLY A 9 1.92 -5.90 30.43
CA GLY A 9 1.32 -4.84 29.63
C GLY A 9 0.11 -4.22 30.34
N PRO A 10 -0.38 -3.08 29.84
CA PRO A 10 -1.45 -2.32 30.50
C PRO A 10 -2.69 -3.19 30.71
N LYS A 11 -3.42 -2.93 31.81
CA LYS A 11 -4.64 -3.68 32.14
C LYS A 11 -5.78 -3.20 31.24
N PRO A 12 -6.42 -4.08 30.45
CA PRO A 12 -7.48 -3.67 29.53
C PRO A 12 -8.79 -3.40 30.29
N THR A 13 -9.58 -2.45 29.79
CA THR A 13 -10.95 -2.21 30.27
C THR A 13 -11.97 -3.05 29.50
N LEU A 14 -13.12 -3.33 30.11
CA LEU A 14 -14.21 -4.06 29.47
C LEU A 14 -14.70 -3.27 28.23
N LEU A 15 -14.89 -3.96 27.10
CA LEU A 15 -15.30 -3.44 25.78
C LEU A 15 -14.29 -2.55 25.03
N ASP A 16 -13.62 -1.61 25.69
CA ASP A 16 -12.75 -0.61 25.04
C ASP A 16 -11.26 -1.02 25.00
N GLY A 17 -10.87 -2.03 25.77
CA GLY A 17 -9.48 -2.42 25.91
C GLY A 17 -8.63 -1.29 26.52
N ASN A 18 -7.52 -0.94 25.88
CA ASN A 18 -6.64 0.17 26.29
C ASN A 18 -6.90 1.46 25.50
N THR A 19 -7.95 1.54 24.68
CA THR A 19 -8.19 2.68 23.77
C THR A 19 -8.31 4.02 24.51
N LYS A 20 -8.92 4.05 25.69
CA LYS A 20 -9.03 5.26 26.52
C LYS A 20 -7.67 5.75 27.02
N GLU A 21 -6.83 4.83 27.48
CA GLU A 21 -5.46 5.13 27.91
C GLU A 21 -4.60 5.61 26.73
N MET A 22 -4.71 4.97 25.56
CA MET A 22 -4.02 5.42 24.33
C MET A 22 -4.40 6.86 23.96
N LYS A 23 -5.69 7.21 24.06
CA LYS A 23 -6.18 8.58 23.79
C LYS A 23 -5.68 9.58 24.83
N ARG A 24 -5.67 9.21 26.11
CA ARG A 24 -5.16 10.03 27.21
C ARG A 24 -3.66 10.34 27.02
N ILE A 25 -2.83 9.32 26.84
CA ILE A 25 -1.38 9.49 26.61
C ILE A 25 -1.11 10.39 25.39
N ARG A 26 -1.88 10.21 24.31
CA ARG A 26 -1.76 11.05 23.10
C ARG A 26 -2.10 12.52 23.40
N HIS A 27 -3.08 12.80 24.27
CA HIS A 27 -3.44 14.16 24.65
C HIS A 27 -2.39 14.79 25.59
N GLU A 28 -1.92 14.05 26.59
CA GLU A 28 -0.95 14.51 27.58
C GLU A 28 0.43 14.81 26.97
N LEU A 29 0.84 14.02 25.96
CA LEU A 29 2.15 14.15 25.31
C LEU A 29 2.10 14.95 23.99
N LYS A 30 0.97 15.56 23.63
CA LYS A 30 0.89 16.55 22.55
C LYS A 30 1.61 17.89 22.86
N PRO A 31 1.50 18.47 24.07
CA PRO A 31 2.13 19.76 24.36
C PRO A 31 3.67 19.73 24.50
N MET A 32 4.30 18.56 24.69
CA MET A 32 5.76 18.47 24.91
C MET A 32 6.62 18.31 23.63
N LYS A 33 6.01 18.19 22.44
CA LYS A 33 6.69 17.71 21.21
C LYS A 33 6.99 18.78 20.16
N LYS A 34 7.66 19.87 20.53
CA LYS A 34 8.25 20.78 19.53
C LYS A 34 9.70 20.45 19.16
N GLN A 35 10.31 19.42 19.75
CA GLN A 35 11.77 19.33 19.79
C GLN A 35 12.44 18.15 19.06
N ASP A 36 11.70 17.20 18.48
CA ASP A 36 12.34 16.08 17.79
C ASP A 36 11.62 15.73 16.47
N SER A 37 12.10 16.31 15.36
CA SER A 37 11.42 16.28 14.05
C SER A 37 11.45 14.91 13.37
N ASN A 38 12.25 13.96 13.86
CA ASN A 38 12.56 12.72 13.13
C ASN A 38 11.85 11.47 13.71
N ASN A 39 11.19 11.55 14.87
CA ASN A 39 10.53 10.39 15.48
C ASN A 39 9.00 10.46 15.37
N TYR A 40 8.45 10.01 14.24
CA TYR A 40 7.01 9.97 14.00
C TYR A 40 6.25 9.08 15.01
N ILE A 41 6.90 8.05 15.56
CA ILE A 41 6.29 7.13 16.55
C ILE A 41 5.90 7.92 17.79
N SER A 42 6.73 8.87 18.21
CA SER A 42 6.42 9.72 19.35
C SER A 42 5.14 10.53 19.10
N THR A 43 4.90 11.01 17.89
CA THR A 43 3.72 11.81 17.53
C THR A 43 2.48 10.94 17.34
N LEU A 44 2.58 9.86 16.56
CA LEU A 44 1.44 9.03 16.18
C LEU A 44 1.10 7.97 17.24
N PHE A 45 2.11 7.35 17.85
CA PHE A 45 1.95 6.22 18.77
C PHE A 45 2.70 6.42 20.11
N PRO A 46 2.50 7.54 20.81
CA PRO A 46 3.24 7.83 22.04
C PRO A 46 3.05 6.77 23.14
N HIS A 47 1.88 6.13 23.18
CA HIS A 47 1.58 5.04 24.12
C HIS A 47 2.50 3.83 23.92
N ILE A 48 2.97 3.55 22.70
CA ILE A 48 3.93 2.45 22.45
C ILE A 48 5.25 2.75 23.15
N LEU A 49 5.72 4.00 23.09
CA LEU A 49 6.98 4.40 23.75
C LEU A 49 6.86 4.30 25.28
N VAL A 50 5.78 4.85 25.84
CA VAL A 50 5.50 4.78 27.29
C VAL A 50 5.41 3.32 27.76
N TRP A 51 4.69 2.48 27.05
CA TRP A 51 4.55 1.07 27.41
C TRP A 51 5.83 0.27 27.17
N LYS A 52 6.64 0.61 26.16
CA LYS A 52 7.96 0.00 25.97
C LYS A 52 8.88 0.29 27.16
N GLU A 53 8.87 1.52 27.66
CA GLU A 53 9.63 1.91 28.84
C GLU A 53 9.12 1.21 30.12
N THR A 54 7.80 1.03 30.23
CA THR A 54 7.17 0.46 31.44
C THR A 54 7.23 -1.08 31.48
N TYR A 55 7.05 -1.74 30.33
CA TYR A 55 6.84 -3.19 30.24
C TYR A 55 7.94 -3.92 29.44
N GLY A 56 8.88 -3.18 28.86
CA GLY A 56 9.94 -3.70 28.00
C GLY A 56 9.55 -3.81 26.53
N SER A 57 10.43 -4.38 25.72
CA SER A 57 10.28 -4.48 24.26
C SER A 57 9.21 -5.48 23.79
N VAL A 58 8.61 -6.25 24.70
CA VAL A 58 7.53 -7.20 24.42
C VAL A 58 6.41 -7.01 25.44
N PHE A 59 5.23 -6.60 24.99
CA PHE A 59 4.09 -6.36 25.88
C PHE A 59 2.74 -6.58 25.21
N LEU A 60 1.71 -6.80 26.03
CA LEU A 60 0.34 -7.00 25.60
C LEU A 60 -0.54 -5.79 25.89
N TYR A 61 -1.31 -5.37 24.90
CA TYR A 61 -2.38 -4.41 25.08
C TYR A 61 -3.61 -4.87 24.29
N SER A 62 -4.73 -4.16 24.42
CA SER A 62 -5.90 -4.43 23.61
C SER A 62 -6.51 -3.16 23.02
N SER A 63 -7.15 -3.33 21.87
CA SER A 63 -7.94 -2.30 21.20
C SER A 63 -9.34 -2.84 21.00
N GLY A 64 -10.28 -2.39 21.83
CA GLY A 64 -11.59 -3.03 21.95
C GLY A 64 -11.47 -4.48 22.42
N GLY A 65 -12.22 -5.39 21.80
CA GLY A 65 -12.15 -6.83 22.07
C GLY A 65 -10.95 -7.57 21.47
N ARG A 66 -9.95 -6.88 20.90
CA ARG A 66 -8.79 -7.50 20.26
C ARG A 66 -7.55 -7.35 21.13
N GLU A 67 -6.94 -8.48 21.51
CA GLU A 67 -5.61 -8.49 22.13
C GLU A 67 -4.52 -8.36 21.07
N ILE A 68 -3.50 -7.55 21.36
CA ILE A 68 -2.38 -7.24 20.48
C ILE A 68 -1.09 -7.46 21.26
N LEU A 69 -0.20 -8.28 20.70
CA LEU A 69 1.17 -8.45 21.17
C LEU A 69 2.06 -7.47 20.41
N HIS A 70 2.67 -6.53 21.14
CA HIS A 70 3.74 -5.70 20.59
C HIS A 70 5.07 -6.40 20.78
N VAL A 71 5.88 -6.43 19.72
CA VAL A 71 7.24 -6.98 19.72
C VAL A 71 8.16 -5.97 19.03
N SER A 72 9.21 -5.53 19.73
CA SER A 72 10.27 -4.66 19.20
C SER A 72 11.67 -5.15 19.54
N GLN A 73 11.81 -6.42 19.94
CA GLN A 73 13.10 -7.09 20.08
C GLN A 73 13.56 -7.58 18.69
N PRO A 74 14.76 -7.20 18.21
CA PRO A 74 15.22 -7.53 16.86
C PRO A 74 15.15 -9.02 16.50
N ASP A 75 15.64 -9.90 17.38
CA ASP A 75 15.66 -11.35 17.12
C ASP A 75 14.25 -11.92 16.98
N MET A 76 13.31 -11.49 17.83
CA MET A 76 11.92 -11.92 17.74
C MET A 76 11.21 -11.34 16.51
N VAL A 77 11.51 -10.11 16.10
CA VAL A 77 10.96 -9.52 14.88
C VAL A 77 11.46 -10.32 13.67
N LYS A 78 12.75 -10.63 13.63
CA LYS A 78 13.35 -11.47 12.59
C LYS A 78 12.70 -12.86 12.53
N ASP A 79 12.46 -13.47 13.69
CA ASP A 79 11.77 -14.77 13.75
C ASP A 79 10.32 -14.68 13.25
N ILE A 80 9.58 -13.63 13.62
CA ILE A 80 8.22 -13.38 13.15
C ILE A 80 8.19 -13.14 11.64
N ASP A 81 9.17 -12.42 11.08
CA ASP A 81 9.25 -12.12 9.65
C ASP A 81 9.55 -13.37 8.80
N HIS A 82 10.17 -14.40 9.38
CA HIS A 82 10.36 -15.70 8.72
C HIS A 82 9.10 -16.57 8.72
N TRP A 83 8.09 -16.27 9.54
CA TRP A 83 6.88 -17.09 9.60
C TRP A 83 6.02 -16.92 8.34
N THR A 84 5.59 -18.06 7.80
CA THR A 84 4.72 -18.10 6.64
C THR A 84 3.29 -17.71 6.97
N PRO A 85 2.49 -17.27 5.98
CA PRO A 85 1.05 -17.07 6.16
C PRO A 85 0.28 -18.32 6.60
N SER A 86 0.85 -19.53 6.47
CA SER A 86 0.30 -20.76 7.05
C SER A 86 0.60 -20.94 8.54
N GLU A 87 1.69 -20.35 9.04
CA GLU A 87 2.11 -20.48 10.45
C GLU A 87 1.49 -19.39 11.34
N LEU A 88 1.69 -18.11 10.99
CA LEU A 88 1.14 -16.99 11.77
C LEU A 88 -0.25 -16.59 11.33
N GLY A 89 -0.54 -16.76 10.03
CA GLY A 89 -1.77 -16.27 9.43
C GLY A 89 -1.81 -14.75 9.30
N LYS A 90 -2.36 -14.26 8.19
CA LYS A 90 -2.76 -12.87 8.05
C LYS A 90 -3.88 -12.54 9.04
N PRO A 91 -3.87 -11.33 9.63
CA PRO A 91 -4.87 -10.96 10.62
C PRO A 91 -6.31 -11.11 10.11
N ASN A 92 -7.15 -11.77 10.89
CA ASN A 92 -8.56 -11.99 10.55
C ASN A 92 -9.35 -10.70 10.28
N TYR A 93 -8.91 -9.56 10.81
CA TYR A 93 -9.55 -8.27 10.52
C TYR A 93 -9.35 -7.81 9.08
N LEU A 94 -8.25 -8.22 8.41
CA LEU A 94 -8.06 -7.95 6.99
C LEU A 94 -9.11 -8.71 6.17
N LYS A 95 -9.32 -10.00 6.48
CA LYS A 95 -10.35 -10.85 5.85
C LYS A 95 -11.78 -10.39 6.12
N LYS A 96 -12.09 -9.92 7.34
CA LYS A 96 -13.46 -9.58 7.76
C LYS A 96 -13.77 -8.09 7.61
N THR A 97 -13.01 -7.24 8.29
CA THR A 97 -13.29 -5.80 8.40
C THR A 97 -12.93 -5.05 7.12
N ARG A 98 -11.90 -5.51 6.38
CA ARG A 98 -11.43 -4.85 5.15
C ARG A 98 -11.80 -5.59 3.86
N LYS A 99 -12.69 -6.60 3.93
CA LYS A 99 -13.11 -7.40 2.76
C LYS A 99 -13.61 -6.54 1.60
N ALA A 100 -14.39 -5.50 1.89
CA ALA A 100 -14.93 -4.59 0.87
C ALA A 100 -13.82 -3.92 0.03
N LEU A 101 -12.72 -3.54 0.69
CA LEU A 101 -11.58 -2.85 0.10
C LEU A 101 -10.57 -3.81 -0.54
N LEU A 102 -10.19 -4.87 0.18
CA LEU A 102 -9.07 -5.75 -0.21
C LEU A 102 -9.51 -7.04 -0.91
N GLY A 103 -10.80 -7.41 -0.83
CA GLY A 103 -11.31 -8.65 -1.40
C GLY A 103 -10.70 -9.92 -0.79
N GLY A 104 -10.79 -11.02 -1.53
CA GLY A 104 -10.15 -12.31 -1.25
C GLY A 104 -8.83 -12.51 -2.00
N GLY A 105 -8.06 -11.44 -2.20
CA GLY A 105 -6.78 -11.51 -2.92
C GLY A 105 -5.58 -11.75 -2.00
N LEU A 106 -4.39 -11.67 -2.60
CA LEU A 106 -3.14 -12.08 -1.98
C LEU A 106 -2.88 -11.45 -0.61
N LEU A 107 -3.36 -10.23 -0.34
CA LEU A 107 -3.19 -9.53 0.95
C LEU A 107 -4.07 -10.07 2.08
N THR A 108 -5.09 -10.88 1.80
CA THR A 108 -6.04 -11.33 2.82
C THR A 108 -6.02 -12.83 3.03
N VAL A 109 -5.72 -13.64 2.01
CA VAL A 109 -5.74 -15.11 2.06
C VAL A 109 -4.53 -15.72 2.78
N ASN A 110 -4.66 -16.99 3.23
CA ASN A 110 -3.64 -17.76 3.97
C ASN A 110 -3.51 -19.18 3.40
N GLY A 111 -2.46 -19.91 3.79
CA GLY A 111 -2.30 -21.33 3.44
C GLY A 111 -2.19 -21.57 1.93
N ASP A 112 -2.78 -22.68 1.47
CA ASP A 112 -2.70 -23.11 0.06
C ASP A 112 -3.31 -22.09 -0.91
N GLU A 113 -4.36 -21.38 -0.50
CA GLU A 113 -4.97 -20.31 -1.29
C GLU A 113 -3.98 -19.16 -1.52
N TRP A 114 -3.23 -18.78 -0.48
CA TRP A 114 -2.17 -17.79 -0.62
C TRP A 114 -1.02 -18.29 -1.49
N ALA A 115 -0.58 -19.53 -1.26
CA ALA A 115 0.52 -20.13 -2.02
C ALA A 115 0.20 -20.20 -3.52
N TYR A 116 -1.03 -20.58 -3.86
CA TYR A 116 -1.53 -20.59 -5.24
C TYR A 116 -1.56 -19.19 -5.84
N GLN A 117 -2.21 -18.21 -5.18
CA GLN A 117 -2.26 -16.82 -5.68
C GLN A 117 -0.87 -16.21 -5.85
N ARG A 118 0.07 -16.48 -4.93
CA ARG A 118 1.47 -16.04 -5.00
C ARG A 118 2.16 -16.67 -6.21
N LYS A 119 2.03 -17.98 -6.40
CA LYS A 119 2.63 -18.72 -7.51
C LYS A 119 2.12 -18.23 -8.86
N THR A 120 0.83 -17.90 -8.97
CA THR A 120 0.22 -17.37 -10.19
C THR A 120 0.77 -16.00 -10.57
N MET A 121 0.90 -15.08 -9.60
CA MET A 121 1.24 -13.68 -9.91
C MET A 121 2.73 -13.35 -9.84
N ALA A 122 3.53 -14.08 -9.05
CA ALA A 122 4.94 -13.79 -8.85
C ALA A 122 5.78 -13.66 -10.14
N PRO A 123 5.57 -14.49 -11.19
CA PRO A 123 6.34 -14.37 -12.43
C PRO A 123 6.21 -13.01 -13.14
N GLU A 124 5.10 -12.31 -12.95
CA GLU A 124 4.85 -10.99 -13.54
C GLU A 124 5.69 -9.87 -12.90
N PHE A 125 6.39 -10.19 -11.80
CA PHE A 125 7.30 -9.30 -11.09
C PHE A 125 8.77 -9.74 -11.22
N PHE A 126 9.09 -10.63 -12.16
CA PHE A 126 10.48 -11.02 -12.43
C PHE A 126 11.20 -9.95 -13.27
N MET A 127 12.54 -9.96 -13.19
CA MET A 127 13.37 -8.89 -13.75
C MET A 127 13.15 -8.67 -15.25
N ASP A 128 12.91 -9.73 -16.02
CA ASP A 128 12.59 -9.67 -17.45
C ASP A 128 11.31 -8.87 -17.72
N LYS A 129 10.29 -9.01 -16.87
CA LYS A 129 9.05 -8.24 -16.93
C LYS A 129 9.26 -6.80 -16.45
N ILE A 130 10.03 -6.61 -15.38
CA ILE A 130 10.35 -5.27 -14.84
C ILE A 130 11.09 -4.42 -15.88
N LYS A 131 12.01 -4.99 -16.69
CA LYS A 131 12.69 -4.23 -17.76
C LYS A 131 11.69 -3.57 -18.71
N GLY A 132 10.61 -4.29 -19.05
CA GLY A 132 9.54 -3.79 -19.92
C GLY A 132 8.65 -2.73 -19.27
N MET A 133 8.73 -2.53 -17.95
CA MET A 133 7.95 -1.52 -17.23
C MET A 133 8.65 -0.15 -17.16
N ILE A 134 9.94 -0.05 -17.51
CA ILE A 134 10.68 1.22 -17.37
C ILE A 134 10.05 2.32 -18.24
N GLN A 135 9.85 2.06 -19.53
CA GLN A 135 9.22 3.02 -20.44
C GLN A 135 7.84 3.46 -19.93
N LEU A 136 7.09 2.52 -19.37
CA LEU A 136 5.77 2.78 -18.83
C LEU A 136 5.81 3.69 -17.59
N ILE A 137 6.83 3.54 -16.74
CA ILE A 137 7.06 4.42 -15.60
C ILE A 137 7.46 5.82 -16.08
N GLU A 138 8.28 5.94 -17.11
CA GLU A 138 8.64 7.21 -17.74
C GLU A 138 7.41 7.91 -18.30
N ASP A 139 6.59 7.20 -19.08
CA ASP A 139 5.38 7.73 -19.69
C ASP A 139 4.35 8.21 -18.64
N ALA A 140 4.29 7.55 -17.48
CA ALA A 140 3.44 7.96 -16.36
C ALA A 140 4.04 9.13 -15.55
N THR A 141 5.35 9.35 -15.64
CA THR A 141 6.06 10.44 -14.95
C THR A 141 6.03 11.73 -15.77
N ALA A 142 6.01 11.64 -17.10
CA ALA A 142 6.04 12.81 -18.00
C ALA A 142 4.94 13.85 -17.70
N PRO A 143 3.63 13.50 -17.54
CA PRO A 143 2.60 14.49 -17.25
C PRO A 143 2.81 15.23 -15.91
N LEU A 144 3.43 14.57 -14.94
CA LEU A 144 3.78 15.18 -13.66
C LEU A 144 4.88 16.24 -13.84
N LEU A 145 5.92 15.91 -14.60
CA LEU A 145 7.03 16.83 -14.87
C LEU A 145 6.55 18.04 -15.69
N GLU A 146 5.80 17.81 -16.76
CA GLU A 146 5.18 18.87 -17.57
C GLU A 146 4.31 19.80 -16.71
N ALA A 147 3.53 19.25 -15.78
CA ALA A 147 2.71 20.06 -14.89
C ALA A 147 3.57 20.94 -13.97
N TRP A 148 4.68 20.42 -13.44
CA TRP A 148 5.59 21.19 -12.58
C TRP A 148 6.34 22.27 -13.35
N GLU A 149 6.82 21.98 -14.56
CA GLU A 149 7.48 22.94 -15.46
C GLU A 149 6.55 24.11 -15.80
N ASN A 150 5.29 23.82 -16.18
CA ASN A 150 4.29 24.86 -16.46
C ASN A 150 4.02 25.78 -15.25
N ILE A 151 4.01 25.23 -14.03
CA ILE A 151 3.82 26.03 -12.80
C ILE A 151 5.05 26.91 -12.56
N LEU A 152 6.26 26.39 -12.78
CA LEU A 152 7.51 27.14 -12.61
C LEU A 152 7.64 28.28 -13.62
N ASP A 153 7.34 28.02 -14.89
CA ASP A 153 7.36 29.02 -15.95
C ASP A 153 6.37 30.15 -15.68
N SER A 154 5.17 29.80 -15.22
CA SER A 154 4.13 30.77 -14.83
C SER A 154 4.52 31.61 -13.61
N ALA A 155 5.35 31.08 -12.72
CA ALA A 155 5.78 31.75 -11.48
C ALA A 155 7.09 32.56 -11.65
N GLY A 156 7.75 32.51 -12.81
CA GLY A 156 9.00 33.23 -13.05
C GLY A 156 10.23 32.61 -12.38
N GLY A 157 10.23 31.29 -12.16
CA GLY A 157 11.44 30.51 -11.84
C GLY A 157 11.47 29.80 -10.49
N SER A 158 10.66 30.20 -9.49
CA SER A 158 10.60 29.49 -8.21
C SER A 158 9.19 29.59 -7.59
N THR A 159 8.68 28.47 -7.10
CA THR A 159 7.35 28.37 -6.49
C THR A 159 7.25 27.21 -5.51
N GLU A 160 6.24 27.25 -4.64
CA GLU A 160 5.92 26.15 -3.73
C GLU A 160 4.94 25.19 -4.39
N ILE A 161 5.23 23.88 -4.36
CA ILE A 161 4.39 22.84 -4.98
C ILE A 161 3.96 21.85 -3.89
N VAL A 162 2.65 21.63 -3.78
CA VAL A 162 2.09 20.55 -2.94
C VAL A 162 2.09 19.26 -3.73
N VAL A 163 3.01 18.34 -3.42
CA VAL A 163 3.32 17.18 -4.25
C VAL A 163 2.42 15.94 -4.05
N ASP A 164 1.60 15.88 -2.99
CA ASP A 164 0.86 14.66 -2.59
C ASP A 164 -0.06 14.12 -3.70
N ASP A 165 -0.93 14.98 -4.25
CA ASP A 165 -1.85 14.56 -5.31
C ASP A 165 -1.11 14.18 -6.61
N TYR A 166 -0.04 14.91 -6.97
CA TYR A 166 0.76 14.59 -8.16
C TYR A 166 1.39 13.20 -8.06
N LEU A 167 2.05 12.88 -6.95
CA LEU A 167 2.76 11.62 -6.78
C LEU A 167 1.80 10.43 -6.61
N ARG A 168 0.64 10.66 -5.99
CA ARG A 168 -0.45 9.68 -5.98
C ARG A 168 -0.98 9.41 -7.37
N ASN A 169 -1.23 10.45 -8.17
CA ASN A 169 -1.73 10.27 -9.53
C ASN A 169 -0.69 9.58 -10.43
N MET A 170 0.59 9.99 -10.36
CA MET A 170 1.67 9.31 -11.07
C MET A 170 1.77 7.84 -10.67
N SER A 171 1.78 7.54 -9.37
CA SER A 171 1.85 6.16 -8.92
C SER A 171 0.62 5.33 -9.35
N ALA A 172 -0.57 5.95 -9.40
CA ALA A 172 -1.80 5.29 -9.83
C ALA A 172 -1.74 4.98 -11.33
N ASP A 173 -1.23 5.90 -12.14
CA ASP A 173 -1.03 5.70 -13.57
C ASP A 173 0.00 4.58 -13.83
N VAL A 174 1.15 4.60 -13.12
CA VAL A 174 2.15 3.53 -13.18
C VAL A 174 1.52 2.16 -12.94
N ILE A 175 0.79 1.98 -11.83
CA ILE A 175 0.21 0.67 -11.52
C ILE A 175 -0.99 0.34 -12.43
N ALA A 176 -1.72 1.34 -12.95
CA ALA A 176 -2.77 1.14 -13.96
C ALA A 176 -2.18 0.57 -15.25
N ARG A 177 -1.15 1.21 -15.79
CA ARG A 177 -0.49 0.75 -17.00
C ARG A 177 0.18 -0.60 -16.78
N ALA A 178 0.89 -0.79 -15.67
CA ALA A 178 1.65 -2.03 -15.42
C ALA A 178 0.73 -3.26 -15.29
N CYS A 179 -0.49 -3.05 -14.80
CA CYS A 179 -1.45 -4.14 -14.58
C CYS A 179 -2.41 -4.36 -15.75
N PHE A 180 -2.82 -3.28 -16.43
CA PHE A 180 -3.92 -3.26 -17.39
C PHE A 180 -3.51 -2.80 -18.79
N GLY A 181 -2.23 -2.46 -19.00
CA GLY A 181 -1.65 -2.11 -20.29
C GLY A 181 -2.51 -1.13 -21.08
N SER A 182 -3.01 -1.58 -22.24
CA SER A 182 -3.85 -0.78 -23.15
C SER A 182 -5.15 -0.27 -22.51
N SER A 183 -5.60 -0.89 -21.43
CA SER A 183 -6.83 -0.53 -20.71
C SER A 183 -6.57 0.33 -19.46
N PHE A 184 -5.42 0.98 -19.35
CA PHE A 184 -5.03 1.78 -18.18
C PHE A 184 -6.05 2.87 -17.81
N ALA A 185 -6.71 3.52 -18.77
CA ALA A 185 -7.74 4.54 -18.50
C ALA A 185 -8.94 3.99 -17.70
N LYS A 186 -9.38 2.77 -17.99
CA LYS A 186 -10.39 2.06 -17.17
C LYS A 186 -9.81 1.67 -15.80
N GLY A 187 -8.52 1.37 -15.76
CA GLY A 187 -7.78 1.18 -14.52
C GLY A 187 -7.82 2.42 -13.62
N GLU A 188 -7.58 3.61 -14.17
CA GLU A 188 -7.68 4.89 -13.45
C GLU A 188 -9.08 5.13 -12.86
N GLU A 189 -10.14 4.78 -13.60
CA GLU A 189 -11.50 4.84 -13.08
C GLU A 189 -11.67 3.93 -11.85
N ILE A 190 -11.16 2.70 -11.91
CA ILE A 190 -11.17 1.76 -10.79
C ILE A 190 -10.39 2.35 -9.60
N PHE A 191 -9.22 2.97 -9.82
CA PHE A 191 -8.44 3.65 -8.78
C PHE A 191 -9.27 4.74 -8.09
N CYS A 192 -9.93 5.61 -8.87
CA CYS A 192 -10.76 6.68 -8.34
C CYS A 192 -11.88 6.14 -7.43
N MET A 193 -12.54 5.07 -7.86
CA MET A 193 -13.60 4.43 -7.08
C MET A 193 -13.06 3.73 -5.82
N LEU A 194 -11.89 3.08 -5.89
CA LEU A 194 -11.22 2.48 -4.74
C LEU A 194 -10.78 3.54 -3.71
N ARG A 195 -10.30 4.71 -4.15
CA ARG A 195 -9.95 5.83 -3.26
C ARG A 195 -11.17 6.38 -2.54
N LYS A 196 -12.28 6.57 -3.26
CA LYS A 196 -13.58 6.95 -2.65
C LYS A 196 -14.04 5.92 -1.62
N LEU A 197 -13.91 4.63 -1.96
CA LEU A 197 -14.26 3.52 -1.06
C LEU A 197 -13.39 3.51 0.21
N GLN A 198 -12.07 3.70 0.08
CA GLN A 198 -11.14 3.79 1.20
C GLN A 198 -11.50 4.95 2.13
N LYS A 199 -11.84 6.12 1.57
CA LYS A 199 -12.25 7.30 2.35
C LYS A 199 -13.55 7.03 3.12
N ALA A 200 -14.56 6.45 2.47
CA ALA A 200 -15.84 6.11 3.09
C ALA A 200 -15.68 5.09 4.24
N ILE A 201 -14.87 4.05 4.03
CA ILE A 201 -14.57 3.04 5.07
C ILE A 201 -13.82 3.67 6.25
N SER A 202 -12.83 4.54 5.97
CA SER A 202 -12.05 5.20 7.02
C SER A 202 -12.90 6.12 7.91
N GLN A 203 -13.83 6.85 7.31
CA GLN A 203 -14.79 7.68 8.05
C GLN A 203 -15.74 6.86 8.91
N GLN A 204 -16.15 5.66 8.45
CA GLN A 204 -16.96 4.73 9.24
C GLN A 204 -16.19 4.16 10.45
N ASP A 205 -14.92 3.80 10.27
CA ASP A 205 -14.09 3.20 11.33
C ASP A 205 -13.69 4.21 12.43
N ALA A 206 -13.80 5.52 12.18
CA ALA A 206 -13.57 6.56 13.19
C ALA A 206 -14.62 6.54 14.34
N PHE A 207 -15.79 5.94 14.11
CA PHE A 207 -16.84 5.73 15.12
C PHE A 207 -16.60 4.41 15.87
N VAL A 208 -15.53 4.36 16.66
CA VAL A 208 -15.10 3.15 17.39
C VAL A 208 -16.04 2.86 18.58
N GLY A 209 -16.68 1.69 18.59
CA GLY A 209 -17.42 1.18 19.76
C GLY A 209 -18.55 0.18 19.42
N LEU A 210 -19.21 0.37 18.26
CA LEU A 210 -20.35 -0.43 17.78
C LEU A 210 -20.20 -0.89 16.31
N SER A 211 -19.00 -0.78 15.73
CA SER A 211 -18.82 -0.75 14.27
C SER A 211 -19.19 -2.04 13.53
N ALA A 212 -19.23 -3.20 14.19
CA ALA A 212 -19.62 -4.45 13.55
C ALA A 212 -21.11 -4.47 13.18
N LEU A 213 -22.00 -4.06 14.10
CA LEU A 213 -23.45 -4.01 13.85
C LEU A 213 -23.83 -2.84 12.95
N TRP A 214 -23.14 -1.70 13.11
CA TRP A 214 -23.35 -0.51 12.28
C TRP A 214 -23.07 -0.75 10.79
N LYS A 215 -22.18 -1.68 10.44
CA LYS A 215 -21.88 -2.06 9.04
C LYS A 215 -23.05 -2.73 8.32
N HIS A 216 -23.99 -3.30 9.06
CA HIS A 216 -25.16 -4.00 8.50
C HIS A 216 -26.42 -3.12 8.43
N LEU A 217 -26.42 -1.95 9.08
CA LEU A 217 -27.56 -1.04 9.06
C LEU A 217 -27.73 -0.36 7.68
N PRO A 218 -28.95 -0.04 7.24
CA PRO A 218 -29.21 0.59 5.94
C PRO A 218 -28.93 2.10 5.93
N THR A 219 -27.77 2.53 6.46
CA THR A 219 -27.36 3.95 6.47
C THR A 219 -26.94 4.44 5.09
N LYS A 220 -26.95 5.77 4.88
CA LYS A 220 -26.46 6.39 3.63
C LYS A 220 -25.01 5.98 3.31
N SER A 221 -24.14 6.01 4.32
CA SER A 221 -22.74 5.59 4.20
C SER A 221 -22.58 4.12 3.80
N ASN A 222 -23.37 3.20 4.39
CA ASN A 222 -23.31 1.79 3.99
C ASN A 222 -23.85 1.54 2.58
N ARG A 223 -24.87 2.29 2.15
CA ARG A 223 -25.37 2.22 0.77
C ARG A 223 -24.32 2.71 -0.22
N GLU A 224 -23.64 3.81 0.09
CA GLU A 224 -22.54 4.35 -0.72
C GLU A 224 -21.39 3.33 -0.83
N ILE A 225 -20.94 2.76 0.30
CA ILE A 225 -19.90 1.71 0.32
C ILE A 225 -20.32 0.52 -0.56
N ARG A 226 -21.56 0.02 -0.44
CA ARG A 226 -22.06 -1.09 -1.27
C ARG A 226 -22.07 -0.75 -2.76
N ASN A 227 -22.51 0.46 -3.11
CA ASN A 227 -22.53 0.92 -4.50
C ASN A 227 -21.11 1.01 -5.08
N LEU A 228 -20.17 1.61 -4.34
CA LEU A 228 -18.76 1.67 -4.75
C LEU A 228 -18.14 0.28 -4.90
N VAL A 229 -18.42 -0.65 -3.97
CA VAL A 229 -17.94 -2.03 -4.06
C VAL A 229 -18.44 -2.72 -5.33
N GLU A 230 -19.72 -2.57 -5.66
CA GLU A 230 -20.30 -3.19 -6.85
C GLU A 230 -19.79 -2.55 -8.14
N LYS A 231 -19.68 -1.22 -8.19
CA LYS A 231 -19.09 -0.52 -9.35
C LYS A 231 -17.66 -0.98 -9.62
N VAL A 232 -16.82 -1.05 -8.59
CA VAL A 232 -15.45 -1.55 -8.72
C VAL A 232 -15.44 -3.00 -9.21
N ARG A 233 -16.33 -3.84 -8.69
CA ARG A 233 -16.45 -5.24 -9.11
C ARG A 233 -16.80 -5.32 -10.61
N LEU A 234 -17.81 -4.59 -11.07
CA LEU A 234 -18.24 -4.60 -12.47
C LEU A 234 -17.15 -4.11 -13.42
N LEU A 235 -16.46 -3.01 -13.09
CA LEU A 235 -15.36 -2.49 -13.90
C LEU A 235 -14.19 -3.48 -14.02
N ILE A 236 -13.81 -4.14 -12.93
CA ILE A 236 -12.76 -5.17 -12.96
C ILE A 236 -13.18 -6.37 -13.82
N LEU A 237 -14.43 -6.81 -13.72
CA LEU A 237 -14.92 -7.93 -14.53
C LEU A 237 -15.03 -7.57 -16.01
N GLU A 238 -15.35 -6.31 -16.32
CA GLU A 238 -15.34 -5.80 -17.70
C GLU A 238 -13.92 -5.84 -18.29
N LEU A 239 -12.92 -5.38 -17.52
CA LEU A 239 -11.51 -5.48 -17.91
C LEU A 239 -11.06 -6.91 -18.14
N ALA A 240 -11.43 -7.82 -17.23
CA ALA A 240 -11.11 -9.23 -17.36
C ALA A 240 -11.72 -9.84 -18.63
N LYS A 241 -12.98 -9.51 -18.95
CA LYS A 241 -13.65 -9.98 -20.17
C LYS A 241 -13.01 -9.41 -21.44
N ALA A 242 -12.67 -8.12 -21.45
CA ALA A 242 -11.98 -7.51 -22.58
C ALA A 242 -10.61 -8.19 -22.84
N ASN A 243 -9.87 -8.47 -21.77
CA ASN A 243 -8.59 -9.17 -21.85
C ASN A 243 -8.71 -10.59 -22.45
N VAL A 244 -9.77 -11.34 -22.11
CA VAL A 244 -10.02 -12.67 -22.71
C VAL A 244 -10.31 -12.58 -24.21
N ASN A 245 -11.01 -11.54 -24.64
CA ASN A 245 -11.38 -11.36 -26.06
C ASN A 245 -10.18 -10.94 -26.93
N GLU A 246 -9.16 -10.32 -26.34
CA GLU A 246 -7.92 -9.92 -27.01
C GLU A 246 -6.91 -11.06 -27.20
N ASN A 247 -7.20 -12.27 -26.72
CA ASN A 247 -6.32 -13.47 -26.76
C ASN A 247 -5.86 -13.91 -28.18
N GLY A 248 -6.34 -13.28 -29.25
CA GLY A 248 -5.99 -13.60 -30.64
C GLY A 248 -4.81 -12.82 -31.24
N ALA A 249 -4.26 -11.79 -30.57
CA ALA A 249 -3.20 -10.94 -31.13
C ALA A 249 -1.81 -11.21 -30.51
N GLU A 250 -0.85 -11.65 -31.33
CA GLU A 250 0.53 -12.00 -30.92
C GLU A 250 1.31 -10.86 -30.21
N ASN A 251 0.88 -9.60 -30.34
CA ASN A 251 1.53 -8.43 -29.73
C ASN A 251 1.03 -8.06 -28.31
N ALA A 252 0.06 -8.78 -27.75
CA ALA A 252 -0.50 -8.51 -26.41
C ALA A 252 0.41 -8.96 -25.23
N ALA A 253 1.54 -9.61 -25.53
CA ALA A 253 2.39 -10.28 -24.55
C ALA A 253 3.17 -9.33 -23.62
N THR A 254 3.29 -8.04 -23.96
CA THR A 254 4.22 -7.13 -23.26
C THR A 254 3.53 -6.24 -22.22
N HIS A 255 2.24 -5.93 -22.36
CA HIS A 255 1.59 -4.89 -21.53
C HIS A 255 0.43 -5.35 -20.62
N ASN A 256 -0.12 -6.56 -20.81
CA ASN A 256 -1.25 -7.08 -20.02
C ASN A 256 -0.92 -8.34 -19.20
N GLY A 257 0.36 -8.57 -18.89
CA GLY A 257 0.84 -9.81 -18.28
C GLY A 257 0.15 -10.16 -16.96
N LEU A 258 0.03 -9.18 -16.06
CA LEU A 258 -0.54 -9.41 -14.73
C LEU A 258 -2.05 -9.67 -14.73
N LEU A 259 -2.86 -8.85 -15.40
CA LEU A 259 -4.30 -9.13 -15.51
C LEU A 259 -4.53 -10.49 -16.17
N ARG A 260 -3.77 -10.82 -17.22
CA ARG A 260 -3.88 -12.12 -17.90
C ARG A 260 -3.50 -13.28 -16.98
N ALA A 261 -2.44 -13.14 -16.19
CA ALA A 261 -2.06 -14.14 -15.18
C ALA A 261 -3.17 -14.35 -14.15
N ILE A 262 -3.82 -13.27 -13.69
CA ILE A 262 -4.95 -13.32 -12.75
C ILE A 262 -6.15 -14.04 -13.39
N VAL A 263 -6.52 -13.69 -14.63
CA VAL A 263 -7.64 -14.30 -15.34
C VAL A 263 -7.41 -15.78 -15.59
N ASN A 264 -6.22 -16.15 -16.10
CA ASN A 264 -5.86 -17.54 -16.35
C ASN A 264 -5.81 -18.36 -15.04
N GLY A 265 -5.29 -17.77 -13.97
CA GLY A 265 -5.24 -18.38 -12.64
C GLY A 265 -6.61 -18.61 -12.01
N ALA A 266 -7.65 -17.89 -12.44
CA ALA A 266 -9.00 -18.03 -11.90
C ALA A 266 -9.62 -19.41 -12.20
N HIS A 267 -9.22 -20.05 -13.32
CA HIS A 267 -9.72 -21.37 -13.70
C HIS A 267 -9.14 -22.53 -12.85
N GLY A 268 -7.95 -22.34 -12.27
CA GLY A 268 -7.30 -23.31 -11.39
C GLY A 268 -7.58 -23.10 -9.91
N ALA A 269 -8.37 -22.09 -9.54
CA ALA A 269 -8.69 -21.76 -8.16
C ALA A 269 -9.71 -22.76 -7.55
N GLY A 270 -9.27 -23.99 -7.27
CA GLY A 270 -10.06 -25.03 -6.59
C GLY A 270 -10.26 -24.80 -5.09
N HIS A 271 -9.92 -23.62 -4.57
CA HIS A 271 -9.81 -23.34 -3.14
C HIS A 271 -10.60 -22.08 -2.73
N GLY A 272 -11.93 -22.20 -2.61
CA GLY A 272 -12.72 -21.37 -1.67
C GLY A 272 -13.44 -20.13 -2.20
N GLY A 273 -13.55 -19.92 -3.52
CA GLY A 273 -14.29 -18.79 -4.09
C GLY A 273 -14.67 -18.99 -5.56
N THR A 274 -15.44 -18.05 -6.12
CA THR A 274 -15.73 -18.05 -7.56
C THR A 274 -14.53 -17.52 -8.36
N ALA A 275 -14.45 -17.85 -9.65
CA ALA A 275 -13.45 -17.27 -10.55
C ALA A 275 -13.52 -15.72 -10.55
N GLU A 276 -14.73 -15.16 -10.47
CA GLU A 276 -14.92 -13.71 -10.35
C GLU A 276 -14.36 -13.13 -9.06
N ASP A 277 -14.56 -13.81 -7.92
CA ASP A 277 -14.01 -13.38 -6.63
C ASP A 277 -12.47 -13.41 -6.64
N PHE A 278 -11.88 -14.41 -7.29
CA PHE A 278 -10.44 -14.51 -7.49
C PHE A 278 -9.91 -13.31 -8.28
N ILE A 279 -10.53 -12.99 -9.41
CA ILE A 279 -10.12 -11.88 -10.28
C ILE A 279 -10.27 -10.56 -9.54
N VAL A 280 -11.46 -10.29 -8.99
CA VAL A 280 -11.76 -9.03 -8.30
C VAL A 280 -10.88 -8.86 -7.06
N GLY A 281 -10.67 -9.91 -6.27
CA GLY A 281 -9.84 -9.87 -5.07
C GLY A 281 -8.37 -9.58 -5.37
N ASN A 282 -7.80 -10.27 -6.37
CA ASN A 282 -6.39 -10.09 -6.73
C ASN A 282 -6.15 -8.74 -7.41
N CYS A 283 -7.04 -8.30 -8.31
CA CYS A 283 -6.96 -6.95 -8.85
C CYS A 283 -6.94 -5.92 -7.71
N LYS A 284 -7.97 -5.89 -6.85
CA LYS A 284 -8.04 -4.95 -5.70
C LYS A 284 -6.77 -4.97 -4.83
N THR A 285 -6.19 -6.14 -4.63
CA THR A 285 -4.93 -6.31 -3.89
C THR A 285 -3.78 -5.56 -4.56
N ILE A 286 -3.58 -5.74 -5.86
CA ILE A 286 -2.50 -5.09 -6.61
C ILE A 286 -2.69 -3.57 -6.63
N TYR A 287 -3.92 -3.09 -6.88
CA TYR A 287 -4.27 -1.67 -6.80
C TYR A 287 -3.85 -1.05 -5.46
N PHE A 288 -4.24 -1.69 -4.35
CA PHE A 288 -3.98 -1.15 -3.02
C PHE A 288 -2.50 -1.20 -2.65
N ALA A 289 -1.81 -2.29 -3.02
CA ALA A 289 -0.40 -2.48 -2.69
C ALA A 289 0.52 -1.54 -3.47
N GLY A 290 0.30 -1.40 -4.79
CA GLY A 290 1.24 -0.74 -5.70
C GLY A 290 1.17 0.80 -5.73
N HIS A 291 0.01 1.38 -5.40
CA HIS A 291 -0.19 2.83 -5.48
C HIS A 291 0.21 3.57 -4.19
N GLU A 292 -0.44 3.24 -3.08
CA GLU A 292 -0.32 4.04 -1.84
C GLU A 292 1.10 3.99 -1.27
N THR A 293 1.75 2.81 -1.34
CA THR A 293 3.09 2.62 -0.80
C THR A 293 4.14 3.37 -1.63
N THR A 294 4.08 3.27 -2.95
CA THR A 294 4.98 3.94 -3.89
C THR A 294 4.84 5.46 -3.81
N ALA A 295 3.60 5.98 -3.83
CA ALA A 295 3.36 7.42 -3.70
C ALA A 295 3.90 7.98 -2.38
N VAL A 296 3.58 7.34 -1.25
CA VAL A 296 4.08 7.77 0.08
C VAL A 296 5.60 7.70 0.13
N THR A 297 6.20 6.64 -0.43
CA THR A 297 7.65 6.51 -0.50
C THR A 297 8.28 7.67 -1.27
N ALA A 298 7.78 7.97 -2.47
CA ALA A 298 8.27 9.10 -3.27
C ALA A 298 8.12 10.45 -2.56
N ILE A 299 7.00 10.67 -1.85
CA ILE A 299 6.77 11.87 -1.03
C ILE A 299 7.85 11.99 0.05
N TRP A 300 8.13 10.91 0.79
CA TRP A 300 9.17 10.91 1.82
C TRP A 300 10.57 11.10 1.22
N CYS A 301 10.86 10.49 0.07
CA CYS A 301 12.13 10.71 -0.64
C CYS A 301 12.34 12.19 -0.96
N LEU A 302 11.36 12.85 -1.60
CA LEU A 302 11.45 14.26 -1.94
C LEU A 302 11.57 15.15 -0.70
N MET A 303 10.79 14.86 0.34
CA MET A 303 10.84 15.61 1.60
C MET A 303 12.22 15.46 2.28
N LEU A 304 12.81 14.27 2.27
CA LEU A 304 14.15 14.03 2.80
C LEU A 304 15.23 14.75 1.98
N LEU A 305 15.17 14.69 0.66
CA LEU A 305 16.09 15.43 -0.21
C LEU A 305 15.97 16.95 0.00
N ALA A 306 14.76 17.49 0.11
CA ALA A 306 14.54 18.90 0.39
C ALA A 306 15.08 19.33 1.77
N LYS A 307 15.06 18.44 2.76
CA LYS A 307 15.62 18.68 4.10
C LYS A 307 17.14 18.55 4.14
N HIS A 308 17.75 17.86 3.18
CA HIS A 308 19.16 17.53 3.11
C HIS A 308 19.78 17.95 1.75
N PRO A 309 19.97 19.27 1.51
CA PRO A 309 20.44 19.79 0.22
C PRO A 309 21.79 19.22 -0.25
N GLU A 310 22.67 18.87 0.69
CA GLU A 310 23.95 18.22 0.40
C GLU A 310 23.78 16.86 -0.28
N TRP A 311 22.72 16.14 0.07
CA TRP A 311 22.38 14.86 -0.54
C TRP A 311 21.57 15.03 -1.82
N GLN A 312 20.71 16.05 -1.88
CA GLN A 312 20.03 16.43 -3.12
C GLN A 312 21.02 16.75 -4.24
N GLU A 313 22.06 17.53 -3.94
CA GLU A 313 23.07 17.90 -4.94
C GLU A 313 23.88 16.68 -5.40
N ARG A 314 24.24 15.78 -4.48
CA ARG A 314 24.92 14.52 -4.83
C ARG A 314 24.05 13.63 -5.71
N ALA A 315 22.77 13.49 -5.39
CA ALA A 315 21.82 12.73 -6.20
C ALA A 315 21.65 13.35 -7.60
N ARG A 316 21.64 14.69 -7.68
CA ARG A 316 21.56 15.42 -8.95
C ARG A 316 22.81 15.19 -9.83
N ILE A 317 24.00 15.27 -9.24
CA ILE A 317 25.27 15.00 -9.93
C ILE A 317 25.29 13.56 -10.45
N GLU A 318 24.97 12.58 -9.60
CA GLU A 318 24.89 11.16 -9.99
C GLU A 318 23.91 10.95 -11.16
N ALA A 319 22.72 11.54 -11.09
CA ALA A 319 21.71 11.43 -12.15
C ALA A 319 22.22 12.03 -13.47
N LEU A 320 22.85 13.21 -13.44
CA LEU A 320 23.40 13.83 -14.65
C LEU A 320 24.53 13.01 -15.27
N GLU A 321 25.42 12.47 -14.44
CA GLU A 321 26.52 11.61 -14.89
C GLU A 321 26.02 10.29 -15.48
N VAL A 322 25.06 9.63 -14.84
CA VAL A 322 24.55 8.31 -15.26
C VAL A 322 23.65 8.42 -16.49
N CYS A 323 22.80 9.44 -16.54
CA CYS A 323 21.83 9.62 -17.62
C CYS A 323 22.46 10.28 -18.84
N HIS A 324 23.56 11.03 -18.71
CA HIS A 324 24.22 11.75 -19.82
C HIS A 324 23.25 12.60 -20.67
N GLY A 325 22.20 13.17 -20.06
CA GLY A 325 21.17 13.92 -20.77
C GLY A 325 20.21 13.08 -21.63
N ARG A 326 20.24 11.74 -21.51
CA ARG A 326 19.23 10.86 -22.11
C ARG A 326 17.91 10.99 -21.37
N SER A 327 16.82 11.00 -22.14
CA SER A 327 15.45 10.99 -21.62
C SER A 327 14.97 9.59 -21.21
N THR A 328 15.60 8.53 -21.72
CA THR A 328 15.23 7.14 -21.42
C THR A 328 16.30 6.46 -20.55
N LEU A 329 15.82 5.78 -19.52
CA LEU A 329 16.57 4.98 -18.58
C LEU A 329 16.51 3.51 -19.02
N ASP A 330 17.63 2.81 -18.88
CA ASP A 330 17.66 1.35 -18.93
C ASP A 330 17.95 0.78 -17.54
N VAL A 331 17.80 -0.54 -17.39
CA VAL A 331 18.06 -1.23 -16.11
C VAL A 331 19.49 -0.99 -15.63
N ASP A 332 20.45 -0.91 -16.55
CA ASP A 332 21.85 -0.73 -16.20
C ASP A 332 22.12 0.68 -15.66
N ALA A 333 21.44 1.70 -16.20
CA ALA A 333 21.43 3.05 -15.66
C ALA A 333 20.81 3.09 -14.26
N LEU A 334 19.66 2.44 -14.05
CA LEU A 334 19.02 2.35 -12.73
C LEU A 334 19.94 1.72 -11.67
N HIS A 335 20.67 0.65 -12.02
CA HIS A 335 21.64 0.03 -11.10
C HIS A 335 22.84 0.93 -10.76
N ARG A 336 23.14 1.95 -11.59
CA ARG A 336 24.21 2.92 -11.32
C ARG A 336 23.76 4.09 -10.44
N LEU A 337 22.45 4.32 -10.28
CA LEU A 337 21.88 5.38 -9.44
C LEU A 337 21.88 4.97 -7.94
N LYS A 338 23.07 4.83 -7.35
CA LYS A 338 23.25 4.31 -5.99
C LYS A 338 22.76 5.27 -4.93
N ILE A 339 23.02 6.57 -5.09
CA ILE A 339 22.61 7.62 -4.15
C ILE A 339 21.09 7.77 -4.21
N VAL A 340 20.51 7.88 -5.41
CA VAL A 340 19.04 7.95 -5.55
C VAL A 340 18.38 6.71 -4.94
N SER A 341 18.94 5.52 -5.17
CA SER A 341 18.44 4.26 -4.60
C SER A 341 18.59 4.17 -3.08
N ALA A 342 19.50 4.93 -2.46
CA ALA A 342 19.63 4.98 -1.00
C ALA A 342 18.50 5.78 -0.32
N PHE A 343 17.86 6.70 -1.05
CA PHE A 343 16.72 7.48 -0.56
C PHE A 343 15.39 6.75 -0.74
N CYS A 344 15.28 5.92 -1.78
CA CYS A 344 14.21 4.93 -1.86
C CYS A 344 14.47 3.88 -0.79
N PRO A 345 13.67 3.77 0.29
CA PRO A 345 13.79 2.68 1.24
C PRO A 345 13.61 1.37 0.48
N SER A 346 14.74 0.76 0.11
CA SER A 346 14.79 -0.68 -0.12
C SER A 346 14.27 -1.25 1.17
N SER A 347 13.15 -1.98 1.07
CA SER A 347 12.65 -2.76 2.19
C SER A 347 13.84 -3.50 2.77
N TYR A 348 14.12 -3.25 4.04
CA TYR A 348 15.17 -3.86 4.85
C TYR A 348 15.58 -5.22 4.29
N ASN A 349 16.79 -5.31 3.73
CA ASN A 349 17.47 -6.60 3.54
C ASN A 349 18.07 -7.04 4.87
#